data_AF-A0A673HER8-F1
#
_entry.id   AF-A0A673HER8-F1
#
_cell.length_a   1.000
_cell.length_b   1.000
_cell.length_c   1.000
_cell.angle_alpha   90.00
_cell.angle_beta   90.00
_cell.angle_gamma   90.00
#
_symmetry.space_group_name_H-M   'P 1'
#
loop_
_entity.id
_entity.type
_entity.pdbx_description
1 polymer ?
#
loop_
_entity_poly.entity_id
_entity_poly.type
_entity_poly.pdbx_seq_one_letter_code
_entity_poly.pdbx_strand_id
1 'polypeptide(L)'
;VGAQTLTFPGPSERLIQYPPPPSKGGITVTTEDLECLKDGEFLNDVVIDFYLKYLLLERADKDVAERSHIFSSFFYKQLTRKNTSSQYRRHQRVRTWTRHVDIFSKDYLFIPVNHEAHWYLVVICFPGLERLECVPWRNKGHVSQDKSQTAKASSSDGSCVFLGLHSTQLHKRDRLQEVPIFNPSSSSYTQQHQYYNCATTIENIMGQILFHASVYVRLVSDPVVCLFPWFALRPCILVMDSLKLSNYQRIYMLLREYLQVEWEVRKGSTRAFTSESISGSLCRVPLQDNSSDCGLYLLQYVESFLQNPVVHFDPPLRLEHWFPRNQVRRKREELRELVLRLYRRQGGGAEQSFLSHNPSFLSRNCKFLSHSSDLRCV
;
A
#
# COMPACT_ATOMS: atom_id res chain seq x y z
N VAL A 1 34.35 6.31 -24.83
CA VAL A 1 33.38 6.09 -25.92
C VAL A 1 32.03 6.58 -25.42
N GLY A 2 31.55 7.70 -25.97
CA GLY A 2 30.49 8.52 -25.38
C GLY A 2 29.12 7.84 -25.33
N ALA A 3 28.41 8.02 -24.22
CA ALA A 3 26.99 7.70 -24.11
C ALA A 3 26.23 8.62 -25.08
N GLN A 4 25.60 8.04 -26.10
CA GLN A 4 24.71 8.78 -26.98
C GLN A 4 23.44 9.12 -26.18
N THR A 5 23.32 10.39 -25.80
CA THR A 5 22.09 10.97 -25.28
C THR A 5 21.03 10.88 -26.38
N LEU A 6 20.11 9.93 -26.26
CA LEU A 6 18.97 9.77 -27.17
C LEU A 6 18.00 10.94 -26.93
N THR A 7 18.15 12.01 -27.69
CA THR A 7 17.15 13.05 -27.83
C THR A 7 16.14 12.62 -28.89
N PHE A 8 14.85 12.63 -28.56
CA PHE A 8 13.75 12.30 -29.47
C PHE A 8 13.40 13.54 -30.31
N PRO A 9 13.70 13.57 -31.62
CA PRO A 9 13.36 14.69 -32.47
C PRO A 9 11.92 14.50 -32.98
N GLY A 10 10.95 14.69 -32.10
CA GLY A 10 9.53 14.59 -32.45
C GLY A 10 8.63 15.20 -31.37
N PRO A 11 7.41 15.66 -31.73
CA PRO A 11 6.43 16.10 -30.74
C PRO A 11 6.04 14.93 -29.81
N SER A 12 5.81 15.22 -28.52
CA SER A 12 5.38 14.23 -27.53
C SER A 12 4.04 13.60 -27.98
N GLU A 13 4.04 12.27 -28.15
CA GLU A 13 2.88 11.53 -28.65
C GLU A 13 2.12 10.89 -27.48
N ARG A 14 0.79 10.97 -27.53
CA ARG A 14 -0.07 10.25 -26.59
C ARG A 14 -0.01 8.75 -26.90
N LEU A 15 0.37 7.96 -25.91
CA LEU A 15 0.33 6.50 -26.00
C LEU A 15 -1.03 5.99 -25.53
N ILE A 16 -1.33 6.13 -24.24
CA ILE A 16 -2.57 5.59 -23.66
C ILE A 16 -3.34 6.65 -22.91
N GLN A 17 -4.63 6.39 -22.71
CA GLN A 17 -5.38 7.01 -21.63
C GLN A 17 -5.95 5.91 -20.73
N TYR A 18 -5.75 6.05 -19.42
CA TYR A 18 -6.13 5.03 -18.46
C TYR A 18 -6.92 5.61 -17.27
N PRO A 19 -8.12 5.08 -16.97
CA PRO A 19 -8.87 4.11 -17.75
C PRO A 19 -9.27 4.66 -19.13
N PRO A 20 -9.44 3.79 -20.15
CA PRO A 20 -9.84 4.24 -21.48
C PRO A 20 -11.28 4.80 -21.47
N PRO A 21 -11.61 5.73 -22.39
CA PRO A 21 -12.99 6.13 -22.65
C PRO A 21 -13.90 4.91 -22.90
N PRO A 22 -15.17 4.93 -22.46
CA PRO A 22 -15.95 6.07 -21.94
C PRO A 22 -15.76 6.37 -20.44
N SER A 23 -14.85 5.68 -19.76
CA SER A 23 -14.59 5.87 -18.33
C SER A 23 -14.11 7.30 -18.03
N LYS A 24 -14.59 7.89 -16.92
CA LYS A 24 -14.20 9.25 -16.50
C LYS A 24 -12.87 9.25 -15.76
N GLY A 25 -12.18 10.40 -15.81
CA GLY A 25 -10.92 10.63 -15.08
C GLY A 25 -9.72 9.88 -15.67
N GLY A 26 -9.69 9.65 -16.98
CA GLY A 26 -8.56 9.01 -17.64
C GLY A 26 -7.27 9.84 -17.55
N ILE A 27 -6.18 9.20 -17.16
CA ILE A 27 -4.82 9.74 -17.12
C ILE A 27 -4.16 9.45 -18.47
N THR A 28 -3.68 10.49 -19.15
CA THR A 28 -2.96 10.34 -20.41
C THR A 28 -1.49 10.07 -20.13
N VAL A 29 -0.93 9.02 -20.73
CA VAL A 29 0.52 8.71 -20.69
C VAL A 29 1.08 8.94 -22.09
N THR A 30 2.16 9.70 -22.16
CA THR A 30 2.84 10.09 -23.41
C THR A 30 4.17 9.35 -23.58
N THR A 31 4.81 9.53 -24.74
CA THR A 31 6.17 9.03 -24.99
C THR A 31 7.18 9.63 -24.03
N GLU A 32 7.07 10.94 -23.73
CA GLU A 32 7.94 11.64 -22.78
C GLU A 32 7.80 11.10 -21.35
N ASP A 33 6.60 10.69 -20.94
CA ASP A 33 6.40 10.08 -19.62
C ASP A 33 7.15 8.75 -19.47
N LEU A 34 7.33 7.98 -20.55
CA LEU A 34 8.08 6.72 -20.50
C LEU A 34 9.59 6.91 -20.37
N GLU A 35 10.09 8.12 -20.58
CA GLU A 35 11.51 8.43 -20.40
C GLU A 35 11.95 8.30 -18.95
N CYS A 36 11.05 8.62 -18.00
CA CYS A 36 11.34 8.47 -16.57
C CYS A 36 11.48 7.01 -16.11
N LEU A 37 11.11 6.04 -16.96
CA LEU A 37 11.30 4.61 -16.70
C LEU A 37 12.71 4.11 -17.08
N LYS A 38 13.56 4.95 -17.68
CA LYS A 38 14.97 4.59 -17.90
C LYS A 38 15.71 4.38 -16.57
N ASP A 39 16.78 3.61 -16.60
CA ASP A 39 17.61 3.38 -15.41
C ASP A 39 18.20 4.70 -14.91
N GLY A 40 18.15 4.92 -13.60
CA GLY A 40 18.68 6.13 -12.99
C GLY A 40 17.71 7.33 -12.93
N GLU A 41 16.60 7.30 -13.66
CA GLU A 41 15.64 8.42 -13.72
C GLU A 41 14.60 8.41 -12.59
N PHE A 42 14.19 9.58 -12.11
CA PHE A 42 13.11 9.72 -11.12
C PHE A 42 11.76 9.58 -11.79
N LEU A 43 10.85 8.77 -11.22
CA LEU A 43 9.49 8.67 -11.72
C LEU A 43 8.74 10.00 -11.61
N ASN A 44 7.97 10.32 -12.65
CA ASN A 44 7.13 11.51 -12.68
C ASN A 44 5.73 11.25 -12.10
N ASP A 45 4.97 12.34 -11.88
CA ASP A 45 3.61 12.28 -11.34
C ASP A 45 2.67 11.41 -12.20
N VAL A 46 2.78 11.48 -13.53
CA VAL A 46 1.91 10.78 -14.48
C VAL A 46 2.05 9.27 -14.33
N VAL A 47 3.28 8.76 -14.29
CA VAL A 47 3.56 7.31 -14.14
C VAL A 47 3.12 6.79 -12.78
N ILE A 48 3.34 7.57 -11.69
CA ILE A 48 2.89 7.21 -10.35
C ILE A 48 1.36 7.10 -10.33
N ASP A 49 0.65 8.17 -10.71
CA ASP A 49 -0.81 8.21 -10.65
C ASP A 49 -1.45 7.17 -11.59
N PHE A 50 -0.89 6.97 -12.78
CA PHE A 50 -1.30 5.93 -13.72
C PHE A 50 -1.23 4.55 -13.07
N TYR A 51 -0.08 4.17 -12.53
CA TYR A 51 0.12 2.81 -12.06
C TYR A 51 -0.67 2.54 -10.78
N LEU A 52 -0.75 3.50 -9.86
CA LEU A 52 -1.60 3.37 -8.68
C LEU A 52 -3.06 3.15 -9.05
N LYS A 53 -3.55 3.87 -10.07
CA LYS A 53 -4.91 3.68 -10.59
C LYS A 53 -5.08 2.31 -11.25
N TYR A 54 -4.07 1.83 -11.98
CA TYR A 54 -4.06 0.47 -12.53
C TYR A 54 -4.12 -0.59 -11.43
N LEU A 55 -3.32 -0.46 -10.37
CA LEU A 55 -3.31 -1.38 -9.24
C LEU A 55 -4.68 -1.49 -8.58
N LEU A 56 -5.34 -0.35 -8.30
CA LEU A 56 -6.64 -0.34 -7.65
C LEU A 56 -7.75 -0.97 -8.52
N LEU A 57 -7.69 -0.79 -9.84
CA LEU A 57 -8.75 -1.23 -10.76
C LEU A 57 -8.59 -2.67 -11.24
N GLU A 58 -7.35 -3.14 -11.41
CA GLU A 58 -7.06 -4.41 -12.11
C GLU A 58 -6.31 -5.43 -11.25
N ARG A 59 -5.67 -5.00 -10.15
CA ARG A 59 -4.84 -5.89 -9.31
C ARG A 59 -5.38 -6.10 -7.90
N ALA A 60 -6.06 -5.11 -7.33
CA ALA A 60 -6.70 -5.26 -6.04
C ALA A 60 -7.93 -6.18 -6.12
N ASP A 61 -8.14 -6.98 -5.08
CA ASP A 61 -9.39 -7.69 -4.87
C ASP A 61 -10.56 -6.67 -4.79
N LYS A 62 -11.73 -7.02 -5.32
CA LYS A 62 -12.86 -6.07 -5.43
C LYS A 62 -13.25 -5.47 -4.08
N ASP A 63 -13.31 -6.30 -3.04
CA ASP A 63 -13.66 -5.84 -1.68
C ASP A 63 -12.61 -4.87 -1.12
N VAL A 64 -11.33 -5.10 -1.44
CA VAL A 64 -10.23 -4.21 -1.02
C VAL A 64 -10.27 -2.91 -1.81
N ALA A 65 -10.51 -2.98 -3.12
CA ALA A 65 -10.61 -1.83 -3.99
C ALA A 65 -11.77 -0.91 -3.57
N GLU A 66 -12.94 -1.48 -3.27
CA GLU A 66 -14.11 -0.72 -2.82
C GLU A 66 -13.90 -0.03 -1.47
N ARG A 67 -13.18 -0.67 -0.54
CA ARG A 67 -12.83 -0.11 0.76
C ARG A 67 -11.59 0.79 0.72
N SER A 68 -10.97 0.98 -0.45
CA SER A 68 -9.77 1.80 -0.62
C SER A 68 -10.05 3.07 -1.42
N HIS A 69 -9.25 4.10 -1.18
CA HIS A 69 -9.20 5.30 -2.00
C HIS A 69 -7.75 5.71 -2.20
N ILE A 70 -7.38 6.04 -3.44
CA ILE A 70 -6.04 6.54 -3.77
C ILE A 70 -6.18 7.99 -4.21
N PHE A 71 -5.52 8.90 -3.49
CA PHE A 71 -5.37 10.30 -3.88
C PHE A 71 -4.32 10.42 -4.99
N SER A 72 -4.50 11.38 -5.91
CA SER A 72 -3.43 11.76 -6.84
C SER A 72 -2.24 12.40 -6.13
N SER A 73 -1.05 12.34 -6.73
CA SER A 73 0.17 12.96 -6.18
C SER A 73 0.03 14.46 -5.92
N PHE A 74 -0.88 15.13 -6.62
CA PHE A 74 -1.17 16.54 -6.46
C PHE A 74 -1.92 16.89 -5.17
N PHE A 75 -2.59 15.92 -4.52
CA PHE A 75 -3.37 16.17 -3.31
C PHE A 75 -2.52 16.79 -2.20
N TYR A 76 -1.45 16.09 -1.79
CA TYR A 76 -0.62 16.54 -0.68
C TYR A 76 0.17 17.80 -1.04
N LYS A 77 0.63 17.92 -2.29
CA LYS A 77 1.28 19.12 -2.84
C LYS A 77 0.38 20.35 -2.72
N GLN A 78 -0.91 20.21 -3.05
CA GLN A 78 -1.87 21.31 -2.98
C GLN A 78 -2.32 21.60 -1.54
N LEU A 79 -2.44 20.57 -0.70
CA LEU A 79 -2.72 20.71 0.74
C LEU A 79 -1.62 21.52 1.44
N THR A 80 -0.36 21.29 1.08
CA THR A 80 0.82 21.87 1.75
C THR A 80 1.39 23.13 1.09
N ARG A 81 0.79 23.60 -0.01
CA ARG A 81 1.20 24.82 -0.71
C ARG A 81 1.34 26.00 0.28
N LYS A 82 2.51 26.67 0.24
CA LYS A 82 2.90 27.77 1.15
C LYS A 82 1.83 28.88 1.13
N ASN A 83 1.69 29.59 2.26
CA ASN A 83 0.86 30.79 2.51
C ASN A 83 -0.40 30.64 3.36
N THR A 84 -0.52 29.64 4.25
CA THR A 84 -1.65 29.65 5.19
C THR A 84 -1.45 28.87 6.49
N SER A 85 -1.69 29.51 7.63
CA SER A 85 -1.72 28.88 8.96
C SER A 85 -3.01 28.07 9.18
N SER A 86 -4.16 28.59 8.72
CA SER A 86 -5.47 27.98 8.95
C SER A 86 -5.66 26.63 8.23
N GLN A 87 -6.06 25.60 8.98
CA GLN A 87 -6.43 24.28 8.46
C GLN A 87 -7.60 24.34 7.46
N TYR A 88 -8.60 25.19 7.70
CA TYR A 88 -9.76 25.36 6.82
C TYR A 88 -9.38 25.86 5.43
N ARG A 89 -8.47 26.85 5.38
CA ARG A 89 -7.97 27.37 4.10
C ARG A 89 -7.09 26.36 3.36
N ARG A 90 -6.38 25.48 4.08
CA ARG A 90 -5.63 24.35 3.48
C ARG A 90 -6.59 23.34 2.87
N HIS A 91 -7.60 22.93 3.63
CA HIS A 91 -8.68 22.05 3.18
C HIS A 91 -9.42 22.59 1.96
N GLN A 92 -9.78 23.88 1.94
CA GLN A 92 -10.53 24.51 0.85
C GLN A 92 -9.87 24.31 -0.52
N ARG A 93 -8.54 24.21 -0.58
CA ARG A 93 -7.80 23.98 -1.82
C ARG A 93 -7.91 22.57 -2.38
N VAL A 94 -8.24 21.60 -1.52
CA VAL A 94 -8.34 20.18 -1.86
C VAL A 94 -9.76 19.62 -1.66
N ARG A 95 -10.73 20.45 -1.24
CA ARG A 95 -12.13 20.05 -0.98
C ARG A 95 -12.80 19.28 -2.12
N THR A 96 -12.36 19.49 -3.36
CA THR A 96 -12.95 18.84 -4.54
C THR A 96 -12.43 17.42 -4.76
N TRP A 97 -11.29 17.04 -4.17
CA TRP A 97 -10.74 15.68 -4.31
C TRP A 97 -11.70 14.63 -3.76
N THR A 98 -12.42 14.96 -2.70
CA THR A 98 -13.39 14.06 -2.08
C THR A 98 -14.83 14.32 -2.53
N ARG A 99 -15.09 15.20 -3.51
CA ARG A 99 -16.46 15.69 -3.83
C ARG A 99 -17.50 14.58 -3.92
N HIS A 100 -17.14 13.45 -4.54
CA HIS A 100 -18.02 12.31 -4.80
C HIS A 100 -17.64 11.04 -4.01
N VAL A 101 -16.87 11.17 -2.93
CA VAL A 101 -16.46 10.04 -2.09
C VAL A 101 -16.48 10.42 -0.61
N ASP A 102 -17.10 9.59 0.22
CA ASP A 102 -16.97 9.67 1.67
C ASP A 102 -15.73 8.88 2.11
N ILE A 103 -14.63 9.59 2.39
CA ILE A 103 -13.37 8.95 2.78
C ILE A 103 -13.44 8.26 4.15
N PHE A 104 -14.42 8.59 5.00
CA PHE A 104 -14.60 7.95 6.31
C PHE A 104 -15.33 6.60 6.22
N SER A 105 -15.90 6.28 5.05
CA SER A 105 -16.43 4.94 4.75
C SER A 105 -15.36 3.97 4.23
N LYS A 106 -14.14 4.46 4.02
CA LYS A 106 -13.02 3.68 3.49
C LYS A 106 -12.16 3.16 4.64
N ASP A 107 -11.55 2.01 4.40
CA ASP A 107 -10.56 1.42 5.30
C ASP A 107 -9.16 1.97 5.03
N TYR A 108 -8.83 2.25 3.77
CA TYR A 108 -7.48 2.65 3.39
C TYR A 108 -7.49 3.87 2.47
N LEU A 109 -6.79 4.93 2.88
CA LEU A 109 -6.54 6.11 2.04
C LEU A 109 -5.06 6.17 1.70
N PHE A 110 -4.71 5.91 0.45
CA PHE A 110 -3.33 5.99 -0.04
C PHE A 110 -3.05 7.41 -0.54
N ILE A 111 -1.98 8.00 -0.05
CA ILE A 111 -1.54 9.35 -0.40
C ILE A 111 -0.07 9.26 -0.85
N PRO A 112 0.20 9.23 -2.17
CA PRO A 112 1.56 9.39 -2.67
C PRO A 112 2.05 10.81 -2.38
N VAL A 113 3.25 10.93 -1.83
CA VAL A 113 3.85 12.23 -1.50
C VAL A 113 5.20 12.36 -2.17
N ASN A 114 5.39 13.50 -2.84
CA ASN A 114 6.67 13.92 -3.39
C ASN A 114 7.15 15.17 -2.63
N HIS A 115 8.34 15.13 -2.06
CA HIS A 115 9.01 16.28 -1.47
C HIS A 115 10.46 16.32 -1.92
N GLU A 116 10.88 17.40 -2.58
CA GLU A 116 12.27 17.59 -3.03
C GLU A 116 12.80 16.40 -3.87
N ALA A 117 12.00 15.97 -4.86
CA ALA A 117 12.29 14.81 -5.73
C ALA A 117 12.38 13.45 -5.02
N HIS A 118 11.89 13.36 -3.77
CA HIS A 118 11.78 12.13 -3.02
C HIS A 118 10.33 11.68 -2.87
N TRP A 119 10.05 10.47 -3.36
CA TRP A 119 8.75 9.81 -3.26
C TRP A 119 8.66 8.91 -2.02
N TYR A 120 7.57 9.05 -1.27
CA TYR A 120 7.21 8.13 -0.20
C TYR A 120 5.69 7.99 -0.09
N LEU A 121 5.24 6.93 0.57
CA LEU A 121 3.83 6.61 0.69
C LEU A 121 3.32 6.96 2.09
N VAL A 122 2.14 7.55 2.14
CA VAL A 122 1.34 7.64 3.37
C VAL A 122 0.06 6.84 3.20
N VAL A 123 -0.32 6.07 4.21
CA VAL A 123 -1.60 5.32 4.24
C VAL A 123 -2.35 5.67 5.51
N ILE A 124 -3.55 6.24 5.37
CA ILE A 124 -4.47 6.42 6.50
C ILE A 124 -5.34 5.17 6.59
N CYS A 125 -5.26 4.46 7.72
CA CYS A 125 -6.03 3.25 7.97
C CYS A 125 -7.21 3.57 8.88
N PHE A 126 -8.38 3.03 8.54
CA PHE A 126 -9.64 3.09 9.29
C PHE A 126 -10.00 4.49 9.81
N PRO A 127 -9.98 5.56 8.97
CA PRO A 127 -10.26 6.93 9.40
C PRO A 127 -11.66 7.13 10.00
N GLY A 128 -12.62 6.27 9.66
CA GLY A 128 -13.98 6.31 10.19
C GLY A 128 -14.12 5.77 11.62
N LEU A 129 -13.25 4.84 12.05
CA LEU A 129 -13.37 4.18 13.34
C LEU A 129 -12.99 5.12 14.48
N GLU A 130 -13.80 5.19 15.54
CA GLU A 130 -13.57 6.07 16.70
C GLU A 130 -12.55 5.49 17.68
N ARG A 131 -12.58 4.16 17.84
CA ARG A 131 -11.68 3.40 18.70
C ARG A 131 -11.25 2.12 17.99
N LEU A 132 -10.32 1.42 18.63
CA LEU A 132 -9.91 0.08 18.20
C LEU A 132 -11.12 -0.86 18.22
N GLU A 133 -11.30 -1.61 17.13
CA GLU A 133 -12.34 -2.64 17.01
C GLU A 133 -11.71 -4.02 16.85
N CYS A 134 -12.14 -4.98 17.65
CA CYS A 134 -11.77 -6.38 17.51
C CYS A 134 -12.84 -7.11 16.69
N VAL A 135 -12.47 -7.59 15.50
CA VAL A 135 -13.40 -8.32 14.61
C VAL A 135 -12.99 -9.80 14.52
N PRO A 136 -13.94 -10.75 14.56
CA PRO A 136 -13.64 -12.16 14.31
C PRO A 136 -13.17 -12.37 12.87
N TRP A 137 -12.20 -13.25 12.67
CA TRP A 137 -11.79 -13.70 11.34
C TRP A 137 -12.96 -14.39 10.64
N ARG A 138 -13.47 -13.77 9.57
CA ARG A 138 -14.38 -14.45 8.64
C ARG A 138 -13.56 -15.16 7.57
N ASN A 139 -13.69 -16.48 7.55
CA ASN A 139 -13.31 -17.30 6.42
C ASN A 139 -13.92 -16.70 5.13
N LYS A 140 -13.08 -16.24 4.19
CA LYS A 140 -13.52 -16.00 2.82
C LYS A 140 -13.84 -17.37 2.20
N GLY A 141 -15.12 -17.75 2.24
CA GLY A 141 -15.62 -18.98 1.64
C GLY A 141 -17.09 -18.84 1.27
N HIS A 142 -17.37 -18.86 -0.03
CA HIS A 142 -18.64 -19.23 -0.67
C HIS A 142 -19.93 -18.74 0.03
N VAL A 143 -20.44 -17.58 -0.39
CA VAL A 143 -21.88 -17.32 -0.31
C VAL A 143 -22.54 -18.16 -1.39
N SER A 144 -22.84 -19.42 -1.08
CA SER A 144 -23.96 -20.09 -1.74
C SER A 144 -25.21 -19.40 -1.23
N GLN A 145 -25.88 -18.67 -2.13
CA GLN A 145 -27.26 -18.26 -1.92
C GLN A 145 -28.06 -19.53 -1.64
N ASP A 146 -28.53 -19.68 -0.41
CA ASP A 146 -29.78 -20.39 -0.20
C ASP A 146 -30.71 -19.53 0.66
N LYS A 147 -31.77 -19.07 0.01
CA LYS A 147 -32.91 -18.45 0.66
C LYS A 147 -33.75 -19.59 1.19
N SER A 148 -33.78 -19.81 2.50
CA SER A 148 -35.03 -20.09 3.21
C SER A 148 -34.80 -20.40 4.69
N GLN A 149 -35.83 -20.05 5.47
CA GLN A 149 -36.17 -20.55 6.81
C GLN A 149 -35.66 -19.73 8.00
N THR A 150 -36.54 -18.78 8.34
CA THR A 150 -36.85 -18.29 9.67
C THR A 150 -36.70 -19.32 10.80
N ALA A 151 -35.92 -18.97 11.82
CA ALA A 151 -36.15 -19.43 13.19
C ALA A 151 -35.73 -18.33 14.19
N LYS A 152 -36.65 -17.97 15.06
CA LYS A 152 -36.46 -17.08 16.21
C LYS A 152 -35.51 -17.74 17.21
N ALA A 153 -34.53 -16.98 17.71
CA ALA A 153 -33.91 -17.25 19.00
C ALA A 153 -33.62 -15.92 19.71
N SER A 154 -33.94 -15.94 20.99
CA SER A 154 -34.10 -14.85 21.95
C SER A 154 -32.80 -14.20 22.42
N SER A 155 -32.97 -12.99 22.92
CA SER A 155 -32.04 -12.16 23.69
C SER A 155 -31.21 -12.90 24.74
N SER A 156 -29.90 -12.61 24.79
CA SER A 156 -29.16 -12.47 26.03
C SER A 156 -27.99 -11.52 25.82
N ASP A 157 -28.01 -10.43 26.58
CA ASP A 157 -26.93 -9.45 26.76
C ASP A 157 -25.59 -10.14 27.05
N GLY A 158 -24.54 -9.68 26.37
CA GLY A 158 -23.15 -10.03 26.63
C GLY A 158 -22.28 -8.81 26.37
N SER A 159 -22.41 -7.80 27.21
CA SER A 159 -21.54 -6.62 27.18
C SER A 159 -20.12 -7.00 27.62
N CYS A 160 -19.16 -6.88 26.71
CA CYS A 160 -17.75 -7.00 27.05
C CYS A 160 -17.32 -5.72 27.80
N VAL A 161 -17.16 -5.82 29.13
CA VAL A 161 -16.70 -4.72 29.98
C VAL A 161 -15.18 -4.65 29.91
N PHE A 162 -14.64 -3.54 29.40
CA PHE A 162 -13.21 -3.26 29.36
C PHE A 162 -12.76 -2.74 30.73
N LEU A 163 -12.01 -3.53 31.51
CA LEU A 163 -11.32 -3.03 32.70
C LEU A 163 -10.11 -2.19 32.25
N GLY A 164 -10.23 -0.87 32.36
CA GLY A 164 -9.14 0.06 32.11
C GLY A 164 -8.00 -0.14 33.09
N LEU A 165 -6.77 -0.29 32.58
CA LEU A 165 -5.57 -0.26 33.41
C LEU A 165 -5.30 1.18 33.85
N HIS A 166 -5.69 1.49 35.08
CA HIS A 166 -5.22 2.67 35.80
C HIS A 166 -3.73 2.51 36.15
N SER A 167 -2.99 3.59 35.95
CA SER A 167 -1.59 3.75 36.35
C SER A 167 -1.42 3.51 37.85
N THR A 168 -0.55 2.56 38.23
CA THR A 168 0.03 2.51 39.57
C THR A 168 1.54 2.34 39.49
N GLN A 169 2.23 3.33 40.06
CA GLN A 169 3.66 3.35 40.34
C GLN A 169 4.11 2.07 41.06
N LEU A 170 5.23 1.49 40.64
CA LEU A 170 5.97 0.51 41.44
C LEU A 170 7.44 0.93 41.56
N HIS A 171 7.84 1.15 42.80
CA HIS A 171 9.16 1.54 43.25
C HIS A 171 10.15 0.36 43.22
N LYS A 172 11.36 0.68 42.75
CA LYS A 172 12.71 0.18 43.10
C LYS A 172 12.89 -1.00 44.09
N ARG A 173 13.82 -1.88 43.66
CA ARG A 173 14.79 -2.78 44.37
C ARG A 173 14.39 -4.26 44.46
N ASP A 174 15.12 -5.14 43.76
CA ASP A 174 16.22 -5.91 44.36
C ASP A 174 17.11 -6.65 43.33
N ARG A 175 18.28 -7.08 43.83
CA ARG A 175 19.58 -7.36 43.17
C ARG A 175 19.78 -8.74 42.52
N LEU A 176 20.61 -8.72 41.47
CA LEU A 176 21.77 -9.57 41.10
C LEU A 176 21.65 -11.11 41.07
N GLN A 177 21.92 -11.70 39.90
CA GLN A 177 23.13 -12.51 39.66
C GLN A 177 23.35 -12.81 38.16
N GLU A 178 24.57 -12.55 37.67
CA GLU A 178 25.13 -12.97 36.38
C GLU A 178 25.67 -14.42 36.47
N VAL A 179 25.71 -15.25 35.42
CA VAL A 179 26.85 -15.61 34.49
C VAL A 179 26.56 -17.10 34.04
N PRO A 180 27.05 -17.73 32.93
CA PRO A 180 27.92 -17.30 31.82
C PRO A 180 27.41 -17.52 30.38
N ILE A 181 28.17 -16.87 29.51
CA ILE A 181 28.35 -16.96 28.06
C ILE A 181 28.71 -18.38 27.58
N PHE A 182 28.11 -18.85 26.48
CA PHE A 182 28.67 -19.89 25.62
C PHE A 182 28.65 -19.45 24.17
N ASN A 183 29.81 -19.45 23.55
CA ASN A 183 30.05 -19.10 22.15
C ASN A 183 30.84 -20.27 21.54
N PRO A 184 30.42 -20.82 20.40
CA PRO A 184 31.44 -21.33 19.49
C PRO A 184 31.17 -20.91 18.03
N SER A 185 32.16 -20.20 17.50
CA SER A 185 32.42 -20.06 16.08
C SER A 185 33.36 -21.16 15.60
N SER A 186 32.97 -21.94 14.58
CA SER A 186 33.74 -22.15 13.33
C SER A 186 33.30 -23.38 12.51
N SER A 187 33.18 -23.15 11.19
CA SER A 187 33.40 -24.04 10.02
C SER A 187 32.61 -25.36 9.86
N SER A 188 31.82 -25.49 8.80
CA SER A 188 32.24 -26.04 7.49
C SER A 188 31.02 -26.45 6.62
N TYR A 189 31.26 -26.52 5.31
CA TYR A 189 30.33 -26.68 4.19
C TYR A 189 29.48 -27.97 4.20
N THR A 190 28.25 -27.90 3.69
CA THR A 190 27.80 -28.74 2.56
C THR A 190 26.56 -28.17 1.87
N GLN A 191 26.57 -28.29 0.56
CA GLN A 191 25.55 -27.89 -0.41
C GLN A 191 24.35 -28.85 -0.37
N GLN A 192 23.13 -28.33 -0.35
CA GLN A 192 22.01 -29.01 -0.99
C GLN A 192 20.98 -27.98 -1.50
N HIS A 193 20.91 -27.89 -2.83
CA HIS A 193 19.83 -27.22 -3.54
C HIS A 193 18.51 -27.97 -3.30
N GLN A 194 17.45 -27.26 -2.90
CA GLN A 194 16.10 -27.67 -3.26
C GLN A 194 15.10 -26.48 -3.26
N TYR A 195 14.51 -26.31 -4.44
CA TYR A 195 13.28 -25.63 -4.84
C TYR A 195 12.35 -25.01 -3.77
N TYR A 196 11.98 -23.74 -4.06
CA TYR A 196 10.78 -22.95 -3.72
C TYR A 196 9.90 -23.34 -2.50
N ASN A 197 9.55 -22.33 -1.69
CA ASN A 197 8.14 -21.93 -1.52
C ASN A 197 7.96 -20.54 -0.86
N CYS A 198 7.10 -19.72 -1.47
CA CYS A 198 6.50 -18.49 -0.96
C CYS A 198 5.47 -18.78 0.16
N ALA A 199 5.82 -19.69 1.09
CA ALA A 199 4.95 -20.13 2.19
C ALA A 199 5.45 -19.63 3.56
N THR A 200 6.69 -19.15 3.66
CA THR A 200 7.33 -18.77 4.93
C THR A 200 6.79 -17.47 5.53
N THR A 201 6.11 -16.61 4.76
CA THR A 201 5.48 -15.41 5.32
C THR A 201 4.16 -15.73 6.01
N ILE A 202 3.38 -16.68 5.47
CA ILE A 202 2.11 -17.11 6.07
C ILE A 202 2.39 -17.90 7.36
N GLU A 203 3.36 -18.82 7.36
CA GLU A 203 3.70 -19.55 8.59
C GLU A 203 4.34 -18.68 9.66
N ASN A 204 5.12 -17.65 9.30
CA ASN A 204 5.64 -16.69 10.29
C ASN A 204 4.56 -15.78 10.87
N ILE A 205 3.59 -15.33 10.06
CA ILE A 205 2.47 -14.50 10.54
C ILE A 205 1.50 -15.35 11.34
N MET A 206 1.11 -16.54 10.87
CA MET A 206 0.26 -17.47 11.61
C MET A 206 0.95 -17.97 12.88
N GLY A 207 2.26 -18.21 12.84
CA GLY A 207 3.08 -18.56 14.00
C GLY A 207 3.14 -17.44 15.04
N GLN A 208 3.26 -16.18 14.62
CA GLN A 208 3.16 -15.01 15.51
C GLN A 208 1.75 -14.83 16.08
N ILE A 209 0.71 -15.05 15.27
CA ILE A 209 -0.71 -14.99 15.68
C ILE A 209 -1.02 -16.07 16.72
N LEU A 210 -0.57 -17.31 16.50
CA LEU A 210 -0.75 -18.42 17.44
C LEU A 210 0.05 -18.23 18.73
N PHE A 211 1.26 -17.67 18.64
CA PHE A 211 2.10 -17.39 19.80
C PHE A 211 1.45 -16.34 20.72
N HIS A 212 0.93 -15.25 20.16
CA HIS A 212 0.21 -14.22 20.94
C HIS A 212 -1.15 -14.70 21.47
N ALA A 213 -1.88 -15.53 20.71
CA ALA A 213 -3.08 -16.19 21.22
C ALA A 213 -2.78 -17.07 22.45
N SER A 214 -1.66 -17.80 22.46
CA SER A 214 -1.25 -18.61 23.62
C SER A 214 -0.88 -17.77 24.86
N VAL A 215 -0.35 -16.55 24.66
CA VAL A 215 -0.03 -15.60 25.74
C VAL A 215 -1.30 -14.96 26.31
N TYR A 216 -2.29 -14.66 25.47
CA TYR A 216 -3.56 -14.06 25.91
C TYR A 216 -4.51 -15.04 26.59
N VAL A 217 -4.42 -16.34 26.25
CA VAL A 217 -5.26 -17.41 26.83
C VAL A 217 -4.89 -17.76 28.29
N ARG A 218 -3.79 -17.22 28.85
CA ARG A 218 -3.36 -17.54 30.23
C ARG A 218 -4.13 -16.83 31.36
N LEU A 219 -5.15 -16.02 31.06
CA LEU A 219 -5.87 -15.22 32.08
C LEU A 219 -7.36 -15.53 32.25
N VAL A 220 -7.91 -16.57 31.63
CA VAL A 220 -9.30 -16.97 31.87
C VAL A 220 -9.36 -18.47 32.11
N SER A 221 -9.60 -18.85 33.37
CA SER A 221 -9.99 -20.20 33.74
C SER A 221 -11.42 -20.46 33.29
N ASP A 222 -11.63 -20.69 31.99
CA ASP A 222 -12.81 -21.39 31.46
C ASP A 222 -12.53 -21.90 30.03
N PRO A 223 -12.75 -23.19 29.73
CA PRO A 223 -12.33 -23.80 28.48
C PRO A 223 -13.40 -23.61 27.40
N VAL A 224 -13.51 -22.39 26.87
CA VAL A 224 -14.02 -22.18 25.51
C VAL A 224 -12.84 -21.65 24.72
N VAL A 225 -12.10 -22.56 24.11
CA VAL A 225 -11.05 -22.21 23.15
C VAL A 225 -11.74 -21.46 22.01
N CYS A 226 -11.62 -20.13 21.99
CA CYS A 226 -12.06 -19.31 20.87
C CYS A 226 -11.20 -19.68 19.65
N LEU A 227 -11.70 -20.59 18.81
CA LEU A 227 -11.02 -21.15 17.63
C LEU A 227 -10.92 -20.19 16.42
N PHE A 228 -11.26 -18.91 16.58
CA PHE A 228 -11.20 -17.94 15.48
C PHE A 228 -10.13 -16.88 15.77
N PRO A 229 -9.19 -16.62 14.83
CA PRO A 229 -8.32 -15.47 14.96
C PRO A 229 -9.15 -14.18 15.06
N TRP A 230 -8.77 -13.26 15.93
CA TRP A 230 -9.39 -11.93 16.02
C TRP A 230 -8.43 -10.90 15.42
N PHE A 231 -8.95 -9.93 14.67
CA PHE A 231 -8.16 -8.80 14.17
C PHE A 231 -8.51 -7.52 14.92
N ALA A 232 -7.49 -6.80 15.35
CA ALA A 232 -7.63 -5.47 15.92
C ALA A 232 -7.47 -4.41 14.81
N LEU A 233 -8.59 -3.82 14.40
CA LEU A 233 -8.62 -2.69 13.47
C LEU A 233 -8.33 -1.41 14.25
N ARG A 234 -7.35 -0.63 13.80
CA ARG A 234 -6.88 0.56 14.52
C ARG A 234 -6.77 1.77 13.58
N PRO A 235 -7.40 2.91 13.91
CA PRO A 235 -7.15 4.14 13.18
C PRO A 235 -5.67 4.53 13.30
N CYS A 236 -4.98 4.68 12.16
CA CYS A 236 -3.59 5.13 12.17
C CYS A 236 -3.16 5.79 10.86
N ILE A 237 -2.04 6.51 10.90
CA ILE A 237 -1.36 7.07 9.74
C ILE A 237 -0.01 6.37 9.60
N LEU A 238 0.14 5.56 8.56
CA LEU A 238 1.37 4.84 8.24
C LEU A 238 2.20 5.67 7.26
N VAL A 239 3.51 5.81 7.52
CA VAL A 239 4.47 6.40 6.58
C VAL A 239 5.47 5.32 6.16
N MET A 240 5.62 5.10 4.86
CA MET A 240 6.54 4.15 4.26
C MET A 240 7.51 4.89 3.36
N ASP A 241 8.78 4.89 3.74
CA ASP A 241 9.82 5.72 3.15
C ASP A 241 11.10 4.90 2.97
N SER A 242 11.49 4.68 1.72
CA SER A 242 12.67 3.89 1.34
C SER A 242 14.00 4.56 1.68
N LEU A 243 14.03 5.89 1.87
CA LEU A 243 15.24 6.67 2.21
C LEU A 243 15.22 7.24 3.63
N LYS A 244 14.06 7.25 4.29
CA LYS A 244 13.83 7.83 5.62
C LYS A 244 14.13 9.34 5.69
N LEU A 245 13.81 10.06 4.61
CA LEU A 245 14.01 11.52 4.49
C LEU A 245 12.72 12.33 4.72
N SER A 246 11.58 11.66 4.88
CA SER A 246 10.28 12.30 5.08
C SER A 246 10.19 13.06 6.42
N ASN A 247 9.55 14.23 6.38
CA ASN A 247 9.13 14.94 7.59
C ASN A 247 7.79 14.37 8.10
N TYR A 248 7.84 13.13 8.62
CA TYR A 248 6.68 12.37 9.05
C TYR A 248 5.87 13.07 10.16
N GLN A 249 6.53 13.82 11.07
CA GLN A 249 5.84 14.56 12.11
C GLN A 249 4.91 15.63 11.53
N ARG A 250 5.41 16.40 10.55
CA ARG A 250 4.61 17.40 9.85
C ARG A 250 3.47 16.75 9.09
N ILE A 251 3.71 15.62 8.42
CA ILE A 251 2.66 14.85 7.71
C ILE A 251 1.52 14.48 8.68
N TYR A 252 1.85 13.90 9.83
CA TYR A 252 0.84 13.48 10.81
C TYR A 252 -0.04 14.64 11.26
N MET A 253 0.58 15.80 11.56
CA MET A 253 -0.15 17.00 11.95
C MET A 253 -1.09 17.46 10.82
N LEU A 254 -0.56 17.64 9.60
CA LEU A 254 -1.30 18.16 8.46
C LEU A 254 -2.49 17.28 8.07
N LEU A 255 -2.31 15.96 8.10
CA LEU A 255 -3.37 15.01 7.73
C LEU A 255 -4.44 14.90 8.80
N ARG A 256 -4.10 14.99 10.09
CA ARG A 256 -5.10 15.08 11.16
C ARG A 256 -5.96 16.34 11.05
N GLU A 257 -5.33 17.48 10.80
CA GLU A 257 -6.05 18.76 10.55
C GLU A 257 -6.95 18.66 9.30
N TYR A 258 -6.49 18.01 8.23
CA TYR A 258 -7.31 17.73 7.05
C TYR A 258 -8.52 16.86 7.38
N LEU A 259 -8.32 15.73 8.09
CA LEU A 259 -9.39 14.82 8.48
C LEU A 259 -10.42 15.50 9.37
N GLN A 260 -10.00 16.37 10.29
CA GLN A 260 -10.91 17.11 11.16
C GLN A 260 -11.84 18.02 10.35
N VAL A 261 -11.30 18.82 9.44
CA VAL A 261 -12.13 19.72 8.60
C VAL A 261 -12.99 18.91 7.62
N GLU A 262 -12.44 17.84 7.03
CA GLU A 262 -13.23 16.97 6.13
C GLU A 262 -14.36 16.27 6.88
N TRP A 263 -14.16 15.84 8.13
CA TRP A 263 -15.20 15.25 8.96
C TRP A 263 -16.33 16.24 9.23
N GLU A 264 -15.99 17.46 9.63
CA GLU A 264 -16.97 18.54 9.83
C GLU A 264 -17.80 18.79 8.57
N VAL A 265 -17.16 18.87 7.41
CA VAL A 265 -17.83 19.08 6.12
C VAL A 265 -18.73 17.89 5.72
N ARG A 266 -18.33 16.65 6.02
CA ARG A 266 -19.03 15.43 5.57
C ARG A 266 -20.09 14.93 6.52
N LYS A 267 -19.86 15.05 7.82
CA LYS A 267 -20.71 14.49 8.88
C LYS A 267 -21.52 15.57 9.59
N GLY A 268 -21.21 16.85 9.40
CA GLY A 268 -21.91 17.96 10.05
C GLY A 268 -21.67 18.01 11.57
N SER A 269 -20.74 17.21 12.09
CA SER A 269 -20.34 17.16 13.49
C SER A 269 -18.85 17.42 13.61
N THR A 270 -18.39 17.83 14.79
CA THR A 270 -16.95 17.99 15.05
C THR A 270 -16.37 16.68 15.56
N ARG A 271 -15.15 16.35 15.13
CA ARG A 271 -14.39 15.21 15.65
C ARG A 271 -12.92 15.58 15.72
N ALA A 272 -12.35 15.46 16.91
CA ALA A 272 -10.92 15.69 17.09
C ALA A 272 -10.13 14.47 16.58
N PHE A 273 -9.18 14.73 15.68
CA PHE A 273 -8.19 13.74 15.26
C PHE A 273 -6.86 14.08 15.94
N THR A 274 -6.63 13.51 17.12
CA THR A 274 -5.41 13.68 17.93
C THR A 274 -4.41 12.53 17.67
N SER A 275 -3.19 12.64 18.22
CA SER A 275 -2.20 11.56 18.21
C SER A 275 -2.64 10.30 18.96
N GLU A 276 -3.61 10.42 19.86
CA GLU A 276 -4.20 9.29 20.59
C GLU A 276 -5.28 8.59 19.77
N SER A 277 -6.17 9.38 19.13
CA SER A 277 -7.27 8.83 18.32
C SER A 277 -6.79 8.22 17.00
N ILE A 278 -5.80 8.82 16.35
CA ILE A 278 -5.21 8.33 15.09
C ILE A 278 -3.69 8.45 15.15
N SER A 279 -3.08 7.41 15.72
CA SER A 279 -1.64 7.35 15.95
C SER A 279 -0.86 7.36 14.64
N GLY A 280 0.30 8.02 14.62
CA GLY A 280 1.23 7.99 13.49
C GLY A 280 2.27 6.90 13.67
N SER A 281 2.60 6.15 12.62
CA SER A 281 3.63 5.10 12.65
C SER A 281 4.54 5.17 11.44
N LEU A 282 5.83 5.40 11.68
CA LEU A 282 6.86 5.27 10.66
C LEU A 282 7.20 3.79 10.51
N CYS A 283 6.84 3.22 9.36
CA CYS A 283 6.96 1.79 9.10
C CYS A 283 8.43 1.44 8.80
N ARG A 284 8.87 0.28 9.28
CA ARG A 284 10.16 -0.27 8.88
C ARG A 284 9.96 -1.08 7.60
N VAL A 285 10.24 -0.49 6.45
CA VAL A 285 9.99 -1.09 5.12
C VAL A 285 11.32 -1.45 4.44
N PRO A 286 11.30 -2.26 3.35
CA PRO A 286 12.51 -2.52 2.57
C PRO A 286 13.09 -1.21 2.04
N LEU A 287 14.37 -0.96 2.34
CA LEU A 287 15.04 0.29 1.97
C LEU A 287 15.69 0.16 0.59
N GLN A 288 15.75 1.29 -0.12
CA GLN A 288 16.44 1.36 -1.40
C GLN A 288 17.95 1.45 -1.23
N ASP A 289 18.69 1.00 -2.24
CA ASP A 289 20.15 1.00 -2.31
C ASP A 289 20.70 1.94 -3.40
N ASN A 290 19.83 2.75 -4.01
CA ASN A 290 20.18 3.73 -5.04
C ASN A 290 19.45 5.07 -4.78
N SER A 291 19.71 6.08 -5.62
CA SER A 291 19.21 7.45 -5.43
C SER A 291 17.87 7.75 -6.10
N SER A 292 17.41 6.96 -7.08
CA SER A 292 16.29 7.36 -7.96
C SER A 292 15.06 6.45 -7.92
N ASP A 293 15.15 5.27 -7.30
CA ASP A 293 14.05 4.30 -7.30
C ASP A 293 12.96 4.54 -6.23
N CYS A 294 12.97 5.66 -5.51
CA CYS A 294 12.00 5.95 -4.45
C CYS A 294 10.54 5.85 -4.94
N GLY A 295 10.29 6.28 -6.19
CA GLY A 295 9.00 6.11 -6.84
C GLY A 295 8.61 4.64 -7.08
N LEU A 296 9.55 3.78 -7.45
CA LEU A 296 9.28 2.35 -7.63
C LEU A 296 9.00 1.64 -6.31
N TYR A 297 9.70 2.03 -5.23
CA TYR A 297 9.42 1.54 -3.89
C TYR A 297 8.02 1.96 -3.44
N LEU A 298 7.61 3.21 -3.66
CA LEU A 298 6.24 3.68 -3.42
C LEU A 298 5.21 2.79 -4.13
N LEU A 299 5.40 2.53 -5.43
CA LEU A 299 4.49 1.68 -6.21
C LEU A 299 4.45 0.25 -5.68
N GLN A 300 5.60 -0.32 -5.32
CA GLN A 300 5.69 -1.67 -4.75
C GLN A 300 5.04 -1.75 -3.35
N TYR A 301 5.14 -0.72 -2.52
CA TYR A 301 4.43 -0.66 -1.24
C TYR A 301 2.93 -0.76 -1.43
N VAL A 302 2.37 0.02 -2.36
CA VAL A 302 0.92 -0.02 -2.65
C VAL A 302 0.51 -1.38 -3.23
N GLU A 303 1.28 -1.92 -4.17
CA GLU A 303 0.99 -3.23 -4.75
C GLU A 303 1.00 -4.34 -3.69
N SER A 304 2.01 -4.37 -2.82
CA SER A 304 2.11 -5.36 -1.75
C SER A 304 0.99 -5.20 -0.71
N PHE A 305 0.62 -3.94 -0.41
CA PHE A 305 -0.50 -3.64 0.49
C PHE A 305 -1.84 -4.10 -0.08
N LEU A 306 -2.11 -3.84 -1.36
CA LEU A 306 -3.39 -4.20 -1.96
C LEU A 306 -3.54 -5.73 -2.13
N GLN A 307 -2.44 -6.46 -2.33
CA GLN A 307 -2.45 -7.92 -2.41
C GLN A 307 -2.70 -8.58 -1.06
N ASN A 308 -2.10 -8.05 0.00
CA ASN A 308 -2.33 -8.52 1.37
C ASN A 308 -2.47 -7.30 2.28
N PRO A 309 -3.68 -6.74 2.42
CA PRO A 309 -3.92 -5.59 3.27
C PRO A 309 -3.46 -5.95 4.65
N VAL A 310 -2.60 -5.11 5.20
CA VAL A 310 -2.06 -5.44 6.50
C VAL A 310 -3.13 -5.01 7.52
N VAL A 311 -3.81 -6.02 8.10
CA VAL A 311 -5.03 -5.85 8.90
C VAL A 311 -4.75 -5.84 10.41
N HIS A 312 -3.56 -6.28 10.82
CA HIS A 312 -3.13 -6.38 12.21
C HIS A 312 -1.77 -5.73 12.38
N PHE A 313 -1.69 -4.75 13.28
CA PHE A 313 -0.41 -4.12 13.62
C PHE A 313 -0.34 -3.73 15.08
N ASP A 314 0.75 -4.13 15.72
CA ASP A 314 1.26 -3.40 16.87
C ASP A 314 2.42 -2.50 16.42
N PRO A 315 2.25 -1.17 16.51
CA PRO A 315 3.32 -0.25 16.17
C PRO A 315 4.60 -0.52 17.00
N PRO A 316 5.80 -0.37 16.42
CA PRO A 316 6.05 0.00 15.03
C PRO A 316 5.89 -1.19 14.07
N LEU A 317 5.22 -0.94 12.94
CA LEU A 317 5.03 -1.92 11.90
C LEU A 317 6.36 -2.32 11.24
N ARG A 318 6.69 -3.62 11.31
CA ARG A 318 7.93 -4.22 10.79
C ARG A 318 7.65 -4.99 9.50
N LEU A 319 8.15 -4.46 8.40
CA LEU A 319 7.94 -4.91 7.03
C LEU A 319 9.27 -4.97 6.25
N GLU A 320 10.41 -5.08 6.93
CA GLU A 320 11.75 -5.01 6.30
C GLU A 320 11.98 -6.08 5.22
N HIS A 321 11.22 -7.19 5.29
CA HIS A 321 11.27 -8.31 4.36
C HIS A 321 9.96 -8.50 3.58
N TRP A 322 9.16 -7.45 3.45
CA TRP A 322 7.82 -7.54 2.84
C TRP A 322 7.85 -8.02 1.39
N PHE A 323 8.87 -7.63 0.64
CA PHE A 323 9.13 -8.13 -0.70
C PHE A 323 10.65 -8.16 -0.97
N PRO A 324 11.10 -9.08 -1.84
CA PRO A 324 12.50 -9.12 -2.25
C PRO A 324 12.82 -7.98 -3.24
N ARG A 325 14.04 -7.46 -3.16
CA ARG A 325 14.49 -6.30 -3.97
C ARG A 325 14.41 -6.50 -5.49
N ASN A 326 14.49 -7.75 -5.95
CA ASN A 326 14.38 -8.09 -7.36
C ASN A 326 12.98 -7.79 -7.95
N GLN A 327 11.94 -7.65 -7.12
CA GLN A 327 10.64 -7.15 -7.60
C GLN A 327 10.73 -5.68 -8.00
N VAL A 328 11.36 -4.84 -7.18
CA VAL A 328 11.54 -3.40 -7.50
C VAL A 328 12.45 -3.21 -8.71
N ARG A 329 13.57 -3.95 -8.79
CA ARG A 329 14.52 -3.85 -9.91
C ARG A 329 13.92 -4.14 -11.28
N ARG A 330 12.90 -5.01 -11.35
CA ARG A 330 12.21 -5.33 -12.62
C ARG A 330 11.04 -4.39 -12.92
N LYS A 331 10.63 -3.57 -11.96
CA LYS A 331 9.39 -2.80 -12.05
C LYS A 331 9.41 -1.72 -13.14
N ARG A 332 10.58 -1.14 -13.46
CA ARG A 332 10.75 -0.21 -14.60
C ARG A 332 10.32 -0.87 -15.91
N GLU A 333 10.85 -2.06 -16.17
CA GLU A 333 10.52 -2.84 -17.37
C GLU A 333 9.06 -3.31 -17.35
N GLU A 334 8.56 -3.79 -16.20
CA GLU A 334 7.17 -4.22 -16.05
C GLU A 334 6.17 -3.08 -16.33
N LEU A 335 6.48 -1.86 -15.88
CA LEU A 335 5.69 -0.66 -16.16
C LEU A 335 5.69 -0.30 -17.65
N ARG A 336 6.87 -0.35 -18.28
CA ARG A 336 7.04 -0.07 -19.71
C ARG A 336 6.23 -1.07 -20.55
N GLU A 337 6.39 -2.36 -20.28
CA GLU A 337 5.65 -3.43 -20.94
C GLU A 337 4.14 -3.34 -20.71
N LEU A 338 3.71 -2.91 -19.52
CA LEU A 338 2.30 -2.67 -19.23
C LEU A 338 1.74 -1.56 -20.12
N VAL A 339 2.42 -0.42 -20.22
CA VAL A 339 1.96 0.71 -21.06
C VAL A 339 1.89 0.29 -22.52
N LEU A 340 2.91 -0.39 -23.04
CA LEU A 340 2.92 -0.89 -24.42
C LEU A 340 1.82 -1.93 -24.69
N ARG A 341 1.51 -2.77 -23.71
CA ARG A 341 0.38 -3.72 -23.80
C ARG A 341 -0.97 -2.99 -23.84
N LEU A 342 -1.15 -1.97 -23.01
CA LEU A 342 -2.38 -1.16 -23.01
C LEU A 342 -2.52 -0.34 -24.30
N TYR A 343 -1.41 0.18 -24.84
CA TYR A 343 -1.36 0.86 -26.12
C TYR A 343 -1.90 -0.02 -27.25
N ARG A 344 -1.41 -1.26 -27.34
CA ARG A 344 -1.90 -2.26 -28.31
C ARG A 344 -3.39 -2.55 -28.15
N ARG A 345 -3.87 -2.68 -26.90
CA ARG A 345 -5.31 -2.90 -26.61
C ARG A 345 -6.20 -1.72 -27.00
N GLN A 346 -5.68 -0.50 -26.96
CA GLN A 346 -6.43 0.72 -27.28
C GLN A 346 -6.42 1.05 -28.79
N GLY A 347 -5.85 0.18 -29.63
CA GLY A 347 -5.86 0.36 -31.09
C GLY A 347 -4.80 1.34 -31.59
N GLY A 348 -3.67 1.48 -30.89
CA GLY A 348 -2.52 2.23 -31.39
C GLY A 348 -2.09 1.74 -32.78
N GLY A 349 -2.32 2.57 -33.80
CA GLY A 349 -2.04 2.25 -35.19
C GLY A 349 -0.54 2.22 -35.52
N ALA A 350 -0.15 1.29 -36.39
CA ALA A 350 1.16 1.12 -37.03
C ALA A 350 2.35 0.75 -36.11
N GLU A 351 2.42 -0.53 -35.76
CA GLU A 351 3.55 -1.22 -35.11
C GLU A 351 4.92 -0.96 -35.78
N GLN A 352 4.95 -0.68 -37.09
CA GLN A 352 6.17 -0.53 -37.88
C GLN A 352 6.76 0.87 -37.90
N SER A 353 6.02 1.95 -37.63
CA SER A 353 6.60 3.31 -37.58
C SER A 353 7.15 3.63 -36.18
N PHE A 354 6.41 3.30 -35.12
CA PHE A 354 6.82 3.62 -33.75
C PHE A 354 8.06 2.83 -33.29
N LEU A 355 8.10 1.52 -33.53
CA LEU A 355 9.25 0.67 -33.14
C LEU A 355 10.47 0.85 -34.05
N SER A 356 10.27 1.27 -35.32
CA SER A 356 11.39 1.60 -36.22
C SER A 356 12.02 2.95 -35.91
N HIS A 357 11.22 3.94 -35.48
CA HIS A 357 11.74 5.25 -35.07
C HIS A 357 12.30 5.24 -33.64
N ASN A 358 11.92 4.26 -32.81
CA ASN A 358 12.36 4.14 -31.42
C ASN A 358 12.88 2.74 -31.06
N PRO A 359 13.99 2.28 -31.68
CA PRO A 359 14.55 0.94 -31.46
C PRO A 359 15.04 0.68 -30.02
N SER A 360 15.25 1.74 -29.22
CA SER A 360 15.55 1.65 -27.78
C SER A 360 14.37 1.15 -26.92
N PHE A 361 13.16 1.05 -27.48
CA PHE A 361 11.99 0.46 -26.81
C PHE A 361 11.93 -1.05 -26.92
N LEU A 362 12.74 -1.67 -27.78
CA LEU A 362 12.87 -3.12 -27.87
C LEU A 362 13.88 -3.60 -26.82
N SER A 363 13.35 -4.17 -25.73
CA SER A 363 14.15 -4.95 -24.77
C SER A 363 14.83 -6.11 -25.49
N ARG A 364 16.12 -6.38 -25.18
CA ARG A 364 16.92 -7.49 -25.75
C ARG A 364 16.29 -8.89 -25.57
N ASN A 365 15.23 -9.00 -24.78
CA ASN A 365 14.51 -10.24 -24.50
C ASN A 365 13.18 -10.42 -25.27
N CYS A 366 12.75 -9.47 -26.10
CA CYS A 366 11.62 -9.65 -27.01
C CYS A 366 12.03 -10.48 -28.24
N LYS A 367 12.35 -11.76 -28.04
CA LYS A 367 12.33 -12.72 -29.16
C LYS A 367 10.88 -13.07 -29.46
N PHE A 368 10.43 -12.64 -30.64
CA PHE A 368 9.18 -13.00 -31.29
C PHE A 368 8.90 -14.50 -31.19
N LEU A 369 7.79 -14.87 -30.53
CA LEU A 369 7.06 -16.10 -30.86
C LEU A 369 6.18 -15.79 -32.06
N SER A 370 6.80 -15.65 -33.23
CA SER A 370 6.11 -15.73 -34.51
C SER A 370 6.16 -17.17 -34.97
N HIS A 371 5.17 -17.99 -34.65
CA HIS A 371 4.71 -19.06 -35.55
C HIS A 371 3.19 -19.10 -35.46
N SER A 372 2.60 -18.54 -36.52
CA SER A 372 1.21 -18.65 -36.92
C SER A 372 0.82 -20.10 -37.21
N SER A 373 -0.49 -20.31 -37.39
CA SER A 373 -1.21 -21.48 -37.90
C SER A 373 -1.25 -22.72 -37.00
N ASP A 374 -2.32 -22.85 -36.21
CA ASP A 374 -3.46 -23.65 -36.69
C ASP A 374 -4.75 -23.37 -35.91
N LEU A 375 -5.73 -22.84 -36.65
CA LEU A 375 -7.15 -23.06 -36.40
C LEU A 375 -7.47 -24.47 -36.88
N ARG A 376 -7.99 -25.31 -35.99
CA ARG A 376 -9.11 -26.21 -36.32
C ARG A 376 -9.82 -26.66 -35.05
N CYS A 377 -11.11 -26.35 -35.00
CA CYS A 377 -12.09 -27.14 -34.28
C CYS A 377 -12.04 -28.59 -34.79
N VAL A 378 -11.92 -29.55 -33.87
CA VAL A 378 -12.77 -30.75 -33.76
C VAL A 378 -12.97 -30.99 -32.27
#